data_AF-A0A2S9FHK6-F1
#
_entry.id   AF-A0A2S9FHK6-F1
#
_cell.length_a   1.000
_cell.length_b   1.000
_cell.length_c   1.000
_cell.angle_alpha   90.00
_cell.angle_beta   90.00
_cell.angle_gamma   90.00
#
_symmetry.space_group_name_H-M   'P 1'
#
loop_
_entity.id
_entity.type
_entity.pdbx_description
1 polymer ?
#
loop_
_entity_poly.entity_id
_entity_poly.type
_entity_poly.pdbx_seq_one_letter_code
_entity_poly.pdbx_strand_id
1 'polypeptide(L)'
;ALVFATGFDAMTGALTRIDPVGTNGERLSDLWADGPVTFLGLMVPKLPNLFSFSGPGSPSVLANMVLHAEVQVDWVITLITAARTQGVTEVEARADAAAAWTRHVAAVAEGTLFVRADSSWYLGGNIDGKRRVFMPYVGGFGTYRGHCDEVAENDYTGLVFTSR
;
A
#
# COMPACT_ATOMS: atom_id res chain seq x y z
N ALA A 1 21.90 -25.91 20.68
CA ALA A 1 21.42 -24.54 20.38
C ALA A 1 20.02 -24.62 19.78
N LEU A 2 19.19 -23.60 19.94
CA LEU A 2 17.86 -23.50 19.33
C LEU A 2 17.86 -22.37 18.30
N VAL A 3 17.29 -22.61 17.11
CA VAL A 3 17.20 -21.64 16.01
C VAL A 3 15.74 -21.41 15.66
N PHE A 4 15.30 -20.15 15.65
CA PHE A 4 13.95 -19.76 15.27
C PHE A 4 13.91 -19.34 13.80
N ALA A 5 13.32 -20.18 12.95
CA ALA A 5 13.06 -19.91 11.54
C ALA A 5 11.55 -19.75 11.29
N THR A 6 10.87 -18.97 12.14
CA THR A 6 9.40 -18.87 12.22
C THR A 6 8.80 -17.81 11.28
N GLY A 7 9.62 -17.13 10.48
CA GLY A 7 9.17 -16.10 9.55
C GLY A 7 8.88 -14.75 10.22
N PHE A 8 7.97 -13.98 9.63
CA PHE A 8 7.69 -12.59 9.99
C PHE A 8 6.19 -12.27 9.94
N ASP A 9 5.76 -11.29 10.74
CA ASP A 9 4.52 -10.56 10.48
C ASP A 9 4.73 -9.63 9.28
N ALA A 10 4.49 -10.18 8.10
CA ALA A 10 4.86 -9.57 6.83
C ALA A 10 3.90 -8.45 6.41
N MET A 11 4.46 -7.49 5.66
CA MET A 11 3.82 -6.34 5.01
C MET A 11 3.18 -5.29 5.93
N THR A 12 2.51 -5.67 7.01
CA THR A 12 1.85 -4.72 7.93
C THR A 12 2.52 -4.62 9.30
N GLY A 13 3.24 -5.65 9.74
CA GLY A 13 3.73 -5.75 11.12
C GLY A 13 4.68 -4.64 11.54
N ALA A 14 5.56 -4.19 10.64
CA ALA A 14 6.48 -3.09 10.95
C ALA A 14 5.73 -1.75 11.16
N LEU A 15 4.78 -1.43 10.28
CA LEU A 15 4.03 -0.18 10.34
C LEU A 15 3.05 -0.16 11.51
N THR A 16 2.36 -1.27 11.77
CA THR A 16 1.40 -1.39 12.89
C THR A 16 2.08 -1.41 14.26
N ARG A 17 3.37 -1.77 14.35
CA ARG A 17 4.17 -1.62 15.59
C ARG A 17 4.57 -0.17 15.88
N ILE A 18 4.81 0.64 14.85
CA ILE A 18 5.03 2.08 14.99
C ILE A 18 3.70 2.78 15.29
N ASP A 19 2.64 2.31 14.62
CA ASP A 19 1.27 2.80 14.70
C ASP A 19 1.13 4.32 14.42
N PRO A 20 1.46 4.78 13.19
CA PRO A 20 1.27 6.17 12.80
C PRO A 20 -0.16 6.65 13.08
N VAL A 21 -0.27 7.91 13.53
CA VAL A 21 -1.54 8.54 13.90
C VAL A 21 -1.84 9.68 12.94
N GLY A 22 -3.07 9.69 12.42
CA GLY A 22 -3.58 10.71 11.51
C GLY A 22 -3.88 12.03 12.19
N THR A 23 -4.22 13.02 11.38
CA THR A 23 -4.47 14.39 11.85
C THR A 23 -5.69 14.50 12.76
N ASN A 24 -6.65 13.56 12.69
CA ASN A 24 -7.81 13.50 13.58
C ASN A 24 -7.72 12.36 14.62
N GLY A 25 -6.53 11.80 14.84
CA GLY A 25 -6.28 10.79 15.86
C GLY A 25 -6.45 9.33 15.40
N GLU A 26 -6.69 9.08 14.11
CA GLU A 26 -6.84 7.72 13.59
C GLU A 26 -5.52 6.97 13.61
N ARG A 27 -5.49 5.81 14.27
CA ARG A 27 -4.32 4.92 14.29
C ARG A 27 -4.31 4.02 13.07
N LEU A 28 -3.13 3.77 12.50
CA LEU A 28 -2.99 2.86 11.38
C LEU A 28 -3.51 1.45 11.71
N SER A 29 -3.27 0.97 12.93
CA SER A 29 -3.79 -0.32 13.41
C SER A 29 -5.32 -0.40 13.36
N ASP A 30 -6.02 0.68 13.73
CA ASP A 30 -7.48 0.76 13.64
C ASP A 30 -7.95 0.79 12.17
N LEU A 31 -7.27 1.59 11.33
CA LEU A 31 -7.60 1.71 9.91
C LEU A 31 -7.41 0.39 9.14
N TRP A 32 -6.49 -0.47 9.59
CA TRP A 32 -6.17 -1.75 8.96
C TRP A 32 -6.71 -2.96 9.72
N ALA A 33 -7.59 -2.78 10.70
CA ALA A 33 -8.15 -3.86 11.50
C ALA A 33 -8.83 -4.95 10.64
N ASP A 34 -9.50 -4.55 9.56
CA ASP A 34 -10.16 -5.44 8.60
C ASP A 34 -9.29 -5.80 7.36
N GLY A 35 -8.00 -5.50 7.43
CA GLY A 35 -7.04 -5.66 6.33
C GLY A 35 -6.55 -4.32 5.79
N PRO A 36 -5.35 -4.29 5.16
CA PRO A 36 -4.76 -3.06 4.70
C PRO A 36 -5.53 -2.45 3.53
N VAL A 37 -5.88 -1.17 3.66
CA VAL A 37 -6.44 -0.33 2.61
C VAL A 37 -5.41 0.72 2.23
N THR A 38 -5.05 0.77 0.94
CA THR A 38 -4.02 1.66 0.41
C THR A 38 -4.43 2.18 -0.95
N PHE A 39 -3.93 3.35 -1.31
CA PHE A 39 -3.98 3.87 -2.67
C PHE A 39 -2.64 3.57 -3.36
N LEU A 40 -2.68 2.81 -4.46
CA LEU A 40 -1.51 2.31 -5.20
C LEU A 40 -0.47 1.56 -4.34
N GLY A 41 -0.83 1.12 -3.12
CA GLY A 41 0.15 0.60 -2.16
C GLY A 41 1.14 1.62 -1.62
N LEU A 42 0.92 2.90 -1.87
CA LEU A 42 1.82 4.00 -1.53
C LEU A 42 1.29 4.88 -0.40
N MET A 43 -0.03 5.08 -0.32
CA MET A 43 -0.65 6.01 0.62
C MET A 43 -1.82 5.36 1.36
N VAL A 44 -2.12 5.84 2.56
CA VAL A 44 -3.25 5.39 3.38
C VAL A 44 -4.18 6.58 3.63
N PRO A 45 -5.50 6.47 3.37
CA PRO A 45 -6.44 7.53 3.70
C PRO A 45 -6.36 7.91 5.19
N LYS A 46 -6.61 9.18 5.51
CA LYS A 46 -6.52 9.77 6.86
C LYS A 46 -5.10 9.88 7.44
N LEU A 47 -4.08 9.47 6.68
CA LEU A 47 -2.66 9.63 7.01
C LEU A 47 -1.98 10.49 5.95
N PRO A 48 -2.28 11.81 5.91
CA PRO A 48 -1.72 12.71 4.89
C PRO A 48 -0.19 12.76 4.95
N ASN A 49 0.45 12.93 3.79
CA ASN A 49 1.91 12.95 3.61
C ASN A 49 2.66 11.69 4.12
N LEU A 50 1.96 10.62 4.52
CA LEU A 50 2.57 9.34 4.82
C LEU A 50 2.67 8.50 3.54
N PHE A 51 3.89 8.10 3.21
CA PHE A 51 4.18 7.20 2.09
C PHE A 51 4.79 5.89 2.59
N SER A 52 4.30 4.77 2.08
CA SER A 52 4.85 3.44 2.35
C SER A 52 5.38 2.80 1.07
N PHE A 53 6.56 2.17 1.14
CA PHE A 53 7.20 1.52 0.01
C PHE A 53 7.14 0.00 0.15
N SER A 54 6.96 -0.70 -0.97
CA SER A 54 6.87 -2.16 -1.07
C SER A 54 5.88 -2.78 -0.08
N GLY A 55 4.81 -2.06 0.24
CA GLY A 55 3.75 -2.47 1.18
C GLY A 55 2.55 -3.15 0.52
N PRO A 56 1.49 -3.42 1.30
CA PRO A 56 0.23 -3.97 0.79
C PRO A 56 -0.38 -3.10 -0.33
N GLY A 57 -0.94 -3.75 -1.35
CA GLY A 57 -1.51 -3.10 -2.53
C GLY A 57 -0.50 -2.73 -3.61
N SER A 58 0.79 -3.02 -3.42
CA SER A 58 1.82 -2.92 -4.47
C SER A 58 2.33 -4.31 -4.87
N PRO A 59 3.01 -4.47 -6.02
CA PRO A 59 3.68 -5.73 -6.39
C PRO A 59 4.57 -6.26 -5.28
N SER A 60 5.33 -5.37 -4.62
CA SER A 60 6.17 -5.69 -3.46
C SER A 60 7.05 -6.92 -3.77
N VAL A 61 6.89 -7.97 -2.99
CA VAL A 61 7.59 -9.26 -3.03
C VAL A 61 7.30 -10.11 -4.26
N LEU A 62 6.31 -9.75 -5.09
CA LEU A 62 6.02 -10.40 -6.37
C LEU A 62 6.78 -9.77 -7.54
N ALA A 63 7.64 -8.78 -7.27
CA ALA A 63 8.55 -8.17 -8.23
C ALA A 63 9.99 -8.18 -7.68
N ASN A 64 10.96 -7.83 -8.52
CA ASN A 64 12.29 -7.49 -8.02
C ASN A 64 12.16 -6.26 -7.12
N MET A 65 12.35 -6.45 -5.81
CA MET A 65 12.09 -5.41 -4.81
C MET A 65 12.94 -4.15 -5.00
N VAL A 66 14.16 -4.26 -5.56
CA VAL A 66 15.02 -3.09 -5.82
C VAL A 66 14.41 -2.23 -6.91
N LEU A 67 14.12 -2.83 -8.08
CA LEU A 67 13.50 -2.13 -9.21
C LEU A 67 12.12 -1.57 -8.85
N HIS A 68 11.37 -2.34 -8.05
CA HIS A 68 10.06 -1.90 -7.56
C HIS A 68 10.17 -0.69 -6.63
N ALA A 69 11.13 -0.70 -5.71
CA ALA A 69 11.37 0.42 -4.81
C ALA A 69 11.82 1.68 -5.56
N GLU A 70 12.70 1.56 -6.56
CA GLU A 70 13.13 2.68 -7.42
C GLU A 70 11.92 3.36 -8.08
N VAL A 71 11.05 2.60 -8.75
CA VAL A 71 9.85 3.14 -9.39
C VAL A 71 8.92 3.84 -8.40
N GLN A 72 8.71 3.26 -7.22
CA GLN A 72 7.87 3.88 -6.20
C GLN A 72 8.48 5.16 -5.63
N VAL A 73 9.79 5.17 -5.36
CA VAL A 73 10.50 6.34 -4.84
C VAL A 73 10.46 7.48 -5.86
N ASP A 74 10.75 7.20 -7.14
CA ASP A 74 10.71 8.20 -8.20
C ASP A 74 9.31 8.81 -8.36
N TRP A 75 8.27 7.98 -8.31
CA TRP A 75 6.88 8.45 -8.37
C TRP A 75 6.53 9.36 -7.19
N VAL A 76 6.88 8.95 -5.96
CA VAL A 76 6.59 9.73 -4.74
C VAL A 76 7.38 11.05 -4.74
N ILE A 77 8.65 11.06 -5.15
CA ILE A 77 9.45 12.28 -5.28
C ILE A 77 8.84 13.23 -6.31
N THR A 78 8.34 12.70 -7.43
CA THR A 78 7.68 13.49 -8.47
C THR A 78 6.38 14.13 -7.95
N LEU A 79 5.56 13.36 -7.22
CA LEU A 79 4.36 13.87 -6.52
C LEU A 79 4.70 14.98 -5.51
N ILE A 80 5.69 14.74 -4.65
CA ILE A 80 6.12 15.73 -3.64
C ILE A 80 6.62 17.01 -4.33
N THR A 81 7.37 16.88 -5.41
CA THR A 81 7.87 18.02 -6.18
C THR A 81 6.72 18.81 -6.78
N ALA A 82 5.75 18.14 -7.40
CA ALA A 82 4.56 18.78 -7.97
C ALA A 82 3.70 19.48 -6.90
N ALA A 83 3.48 18.86 -5.74
CA ALA A 83 2.77 19.49 -4.63
C ALA A 83 3.51 20.76 -4.15
N ARG A 84 4.83 20.68 -3.98
CA ARG A 84 5.64 21.83 -3.55
C ARG A 84 5.63 22.98 -4.55
N THR A 85 5.69 22.72 -5.86
CA THR A 85 5.64 23.79 -6.88
C THR A 85 4.29 24.48 -6.95
N GLN A 86 3.21 23.78 -6.57
CA GLN A 86 1.86 24.33 -6.48
C GLN A 86 1.55 25.01 -5.14
N GLY A 87 2.50 25.03 -4.19
CA GLY A 87 2.28 25.57 -2.85
C GLY A 87 1.36 24.71 -1.98
N VAL A 88 1.22 23.42 -2.31
CA VAL A 88 0.45 22.43 -1.55
C VAL A 88 1.31 21.92 -0.39
N THR A 89 0.72 21.87 0.80
CA THR A 89 1.38 21.43 2.03
C THR A 89 0.96 20.02 2.47
N GLU A 90 -0.15 19.53 1.95
CA GLU A 90 -0.75 18.26 2.33
C GLU A 90 -1.27 17.52 1.11
N VAL A 91 -0.85 16.27 0.96
CA VAL A 91 -1.37 15.33 -0.04
C VAL A 91 -1.92 14.11 0.68
N GLU A 92 -3.18 13.77 0.40
CA GLU A 92 -3.88 12.65 1.01
C GLU A 92 -4.55 11.78 -0.05
N ALA A 93 -4.58 10.45 0.16
CA ALA A 93 -5.38 9.56 -0.66
C ALA A 93 -6.87 9.66 -0.31
N ARG A 94 -7.73 9.79 -1.32
CA ARG A 94 -9.18 9.77 -1.14
C ARG A 94 -9.63 8.37 -0.75
N ALA A 95 -10.53 8.27 0.24
CA ALA A 95 -10.95 6.99 0.80
C ALA A 95 -11.62 6.05 -0.21
N ASP A 96 -12.44 6.58 -1.12
CA ASP A 96 -13.06 5.84 -2.22
C ASP A 96 -12.04 5.32 -3.23
N ALA A 97 -11.00 6.10 -3.55
CA ALA A 97 -9.93 5.73 -4.47
C ALA A 97 -9.06 4.60 -3.89
N ALA A 98 -8.68 4.70 -2.61
CA ALA A 98 -7.98 3.62 -1.92
C ALA A 98 -8.85 2.35 -1.84
N ALA A 99 -10.14 2.48 -1.51
CA ALA A 99 -11.04 1.33 -1.49
C ALA A 99 -11.23 0.70 -2.88
N ALA A 100 -11.28 1.52 -3.95
CA ALA A 100 -11.34 1.04 -5.32
C ALA A 100 -10.08 0.26 -5.71
N TRP A 101 -8.90 0.79 -5.34
CA TRP A 101 -7.63 0.10 -5.54
C TRP A 101 -7.58 -1.24 -4.78
N THR A 102 -7.96 -1.26 -3.50
CA THR A 102 -8.03 -2.51 -2.72
C THR A 102 -8.95 -3.55 -3.36
N ARG A 103 -10.14 -3.14 -3.85
CA ARG A 103 -11.04 -4.07 -4.57
C ARG A 103 -10.41 -4.58 -5.86
N HIS A 104 -9.72 -3.71 -6.61
CA HIS A 104 -9.01 -4.12 -7.82
C HIS A 104 -7.91 -5.15 -7.52
N VAL A 105 -7.08 -4.90 -6.51
CA VAL A 105 -6.03 -5.84 -6.05
C VAL A 105 -6.64 -7.21 -5.72
N ALA A 106 -7.75 -7.24 -4.97
CA ALA A 106 -8.45 -8.47 -4.63
C ALA A 106 -8.99 -9.20 -5.87
N ALA A 107 -9.67 -8.47 -6.78
CA ALA A 107 -10.25 -9.04 -8.00
C ALA A 107 -9.18 -9.65 -8.93
N VAL A 108 -8.02 -8.99 -9.06
CA VAL A 108 -6.89 -9.53 -9.84
C VAL A 108 -6.33 -10.79 -9.19
N ALA A 109 -6.29 -10.84 -7.85
CA ALA A 109 -5.80 -12.01 -7.12
C ALA A 109 -6.73 -13.22 -7.22
N GLU A 110 -8.05 -13.01 -7.26
CA GLU A 110 -9.05 -14.09 -7.41
C GLU A 110 -8.85 -14.92 -8.68
N GLY A 111 -8.27 -14.33 -9.73
CA GLY A 111 -7.92 -15.04 -10.96
C GLY A 111 -6.70 -15.97 -10.85
N THR A 112 -6.09 -16.11 -9.67
CA THR A 112 -4.84 -16.84 -9.46
C THR A 112 -4.98 -17.99 -8.46
N LEU A 113 -3.97 -18.87 -8.39
CA LEU A 113 -3.91 -19.90 -7.34
C LEU A 113 -3.42 -19.35 -5.99
N PHE A 114 -2.87 -18.13 -5.93
CA PHE A 114 -2.30 -17.59 -4.70
C PHE A 114 -3.34 -17.49 -3.57
N VAL A 115 -4.59 -17.15 -3.90
CA VAL A 115 -5.67 -17.03 -2.93
C VAL A 115 -6.06 -18.36 -2.27
N ARG A 116 -5.64 -19.50 -2.85
CA ARG A 116 -5.90 -20.85 -2.32
C ARG A 116 -4.81 -21.34 -1.35
N ALA A 117 -3.71 -20.60 -1.19
CA ALA A 117 -2.59 -21.00 -0.35
C ALA A 117 -2.84 -20.60 1.11
N ASP A 118 -3.65 -21.38 1.83
CA ASP A 118 -4.23 -20.99 3.13
C ASP A 118 -3.23 -20.53 4.21
N SER A 119 -2.03 -21.11 4.23
CA SER A 119 -0.98 -20.80 5.21
C SER A 119 0.02 -19.72 4.76
N SER A 120 -0.18 -19.12 3.59
CA SER A 120 0.76 -18.14 3.05
C SER A 120 0.71 -16.82 3.83
N TRP A 121 1.89 -16.25 4.07
CA TRP A 121 2.02 -14.93 4.66
C TRP A 121 1.55 -13.80 3.73
N TYR A 122 1.42 -14.04 2.42
CA TYR A 122 0.77 -13.09 1.49
C TYR A 122 -0.70 -12.83 1.84
N LEU A 123 -1.33 -13.79 2.51
CA LEU A 123 -2.72 -13.72 2.97
C LEU A 123 -2.82 -13.31 4.45
N GLY A 124 -1.69 -13.14 5.15
CA GLY A 124 -1.69 -13.00 6.62
C GLY A 124 -2.04 -14.29 7.36
N GLY A 125 -2.14 -15.43 6.66
CA GLY A 125 -2.51 -16.73 7.25
C GLY A 125 -1.45 -17.34 8.17
N ASN A 126 -0.29 -16.70 8.30
CA ASN A 126 0.82 -17.11 9.15
C ASN A 126 0.80 -16.46 10.55
N ILE A 127 -0.16 -15.57 10.83
CA ILE A 127 -0.32 -14.87 12.10
C ILE A 127 -1.71 -15.17 12.66
N ASP A 128 -1.77 -15.76 13.86
CA ASP A 128 -3.03 -16.06 14.53
C ASP A 128 -3.85 -14.79 14.79
N GLY A 129 -5.13 -14.82 14.44
CA GLY A 129 -6.06 -13.70 14.60
C GLY A 129 -5.97 -12.61 13.53
N LYS A 130 -4.99 -12.67 12.62
CA LYS A 130 -4.87 -11.68 11.53
C LYS A 130 -5.91 -11.95 10.44
N ARG A 131 -6.52 -10.89 9.92
CA ARG A 131 -7.50 -11.01 8.84
C ARG A 131 -6.85 -11.57 7.58
N ARG A 132 -7.53 -12.54 6.97
CA ARG A 132 -7.07 -13.18 5.73
C ARG A 132 -7.50 -12.37 4.49
N VAL A 133 -6.55 -11.67 3.88
CA VAL A 133 -6.72 -10.92 2.63
C VAL A 133 -5.43 -10.99 1.81
N PHE A 134 -5.53 -11.13 0.49
CA PHE A 134 -4.35 -11.15 -0.35
C PHE A 134 -3.76 -9.74 -0.45
N MET A 135 -2.56 -9.55 0.11
CA MET A 135 -1.97 -8.22 0.29
C MET A 135 -1.18 -7.71 -0.93
N PRO A 136 -0.39 -8.51 -1.66
CA PRO A 136 0.35 -8.02 -2.83
C PRO A 136 -0.58 -7.75 -4.03
N TYR A 137 -0.16 -6.84 -4.93
CA TYR A 137 -0.77 -6.73 -6.25
C TYR A 137 -0.13 -7.72 -7.23
N VAL A 138 -0.95 -8.62 -7.80
CA VAL A 138 -0.47 -9.69 -8.69
C VAL A 138 -0.70 -9.44 -10.19
N GLY A 139 -1.16 -8.24 -10.58
CA GLY A 139 -1.36 -7.88 -11.98
C GLY A 139 -0.08 -7.60 -12.78
N GLY A 140 1.09 -7.75 -12.16
CA GLY A 140 2.39 -7.58 -12.79
C GLY A 140 2.99 -6.19 -12.59
N PHE A 141 4.34 -6.13 -12.53
CA PHE A 141 5.08 -4.89 -12.25
C PHE A 141 4.88 -3.81 -13.32
N GLY A 142 4.86 -4.18 -14.61
CA GLY A 142 4.61 -3.24 -15.70
C GLY A 142 3.20 -2.63 -15.64
N THR A 143 2.18 -3.44 -15.38
CA THR A 143 0.79 -2.98 -15.20
C THR A 143 0.67 -2.04 -14.01
N TYR A 144 1.30 -2.39 -12.88
CA TYR A 144 1.32 -1.53 -11.70
C TYR A 144 1.94 -0.16 -11.98
N ARG A 145 3.08 -0.15 -12.68
CA ARG A 145 3.70 1.10 -13.11
C ARG A 145 2.76 1.91 -14.01
N GLY A 146 2.07 1.25 -14.95
CA GLY A 146 1.05 1.91 -15.79
C GLY A 146 -0.04 2.60 -14.98
N HIS A 147 -0.56 1.99 -13.91
CA HIS A 147 -1.52 2.65 -13.02
C HIS A 147 -0.94 3.86 -12.27
N CYS A 148 0.32 3.78 -11.86
CA CYS A 148 0.99 4.91 -11.22
C CYS A 148 1.17 6.07 -12.21
N ASP A 149 1.64 5.77 -13.42
CA ASP A 149 1.85 6.74 -14.49
C ASP A 149 0.51 7.39 -14.89
N GLU A 150 -0.55 6.60 -15.06
CA GLU A 150 -1.91 7.09 -15.35
C GLU A 150 -2.41 8.07 -14.28
N VAL A 151 -2.20 7.77 -12.99
CA VAL A 151 -2.59 8.69 -11.92
C VAL A 151 -1.79 9.99 -12.02
N ALA A 152 -0.47 9.92 -12.23
CA ALA A 152 0.37 11.11 -12.34
C ALA A 152 0.04 11.98 -13.57
N GLU A 153 -0.28 11.35 -14.71
CA GLU A 153 -0.67 12.02 -15.96
C GLU A 153 -2.06 12.67 -15.87
N ASN A 154 -2.95 12.13 -15.03
CA ASN A 154 -4.29 12.66 -14.80
C ASN A 154 -4.35 13.49 -13.51
N ASP A 155 -3.40 14.41 -13.34
CA ASP A 155 -3.33 15.38 -12.22
C ASP A 155 -3.48 14.73 -10.84
N TYR A 156 -2.88 13.54 -10.67
CA TYR A 156 -2.93 12.75 -9.44
C TYR A 156 -4.36 12.39 -9.00
N THR A 157 -5.21 12.01 -9.97
CA THR A 157 -6.58 11.56 -9.73
C THR A 157 -6.65 10.51 -8.61
N GLY A 158 -7.50 10.78 -7.62
CA GLY A 158 -7.62 9.94 -6.42
C GLY A 158 -6.88 10.47 -5.20
N LEU A 159 -6.08 11.54 -5.36
CA LEU A 159 -5.50 12.30 -4.27
C LEU A 159 -6.25 13.62 -4.02
N VAL A 160 -6.07 14.16 -2.82
CA VAL A 160 -6.55 15.49 -2.40
C VAL A 160 -5.34 16.32 -2.03
N PHE A 161 -5.25 17.52 -2.59
CA PHE A 161 -4.17 18.48 -2.37
C PHE A 161 -4.73 19.64 -1.55
N THR A 162 -4.13 19.93 -0.40
CA THR A 162 -4.56 21.02 0.49
C THR A 162 -3.38 21.91 0.86
N SER A 163 -3.59 23.23 0.77
CA SER A 163 -2.71 24.25 1.33
C SER A 163 -3.31 24.74 2.65
N ARG A 164 -2.56 24.62 3.75
CA ARG A 164 -2.95 25.16 5.07
C ARG A 164 -2.15 26.41 5.41
#